data_AF-A0A0R0DFT9-F1
#
_entry.id   AF-A0A0R0DFT9-F1
#
_cell.length_a   1.000
_cell.length_b   1.000
_cell.length_c   1.000
_cell.angle_alpha   90.00
_cell.angle_beta   90.00
_cell.angle_gamma   90.00
#
_symmetry.space_group_name_H-M   'P 1'
#
loop_
_entity.id
_entity.type
_entity.pdbx_description
1 polymer ?
#
loop_
_entity_poly.entity_id
_entity_poly.type
_entity_poly.pdbx_seq_one_letter_code
_entity_poly.pdbx_strand_id
1 'polypeptide(L)'
;MALLAACSSGPEATVKGFYKALDAGKTDTAKGYLSAQITEMLGNGKLDMALAEGAKNMADCGGLDKVEVTLSGEGEVRRGSAAISFKGDCPAKNDDVMLVQENDAWKIGIGK
;
A
#
# COMPACT_ATOMS: atom_id res chain seq x y z
N MET A 1 9.06 17.08 21.42
CA MET A 1 9.03 16.77 19.98
C MET A 1 9.10 15.27 19.83
N ALA A 2 7.94 14.61 19.70
CA ALA A 2 7.88 13.18 19.47
C ALA A 2 8.17 12.94 17.98
N LEU A 3 9.44 12.70 17.67
CA LEU A 3 9.83 12.06 16.43
C LEU A 3 9.23 10.66 16.46
N LEU A 4 8.01 10.52 15.93
CA LEU A 4 7.48 9.23 15.54
C LEU A 4 8.46 8.68 14.52
N ALA A 5 9.40 7.86 15.00
CA ALA A 5 10.15 6.96 14.18
C ALA A 5 9.11 6.15 13.39
N ALA A 6 8.80 6.61 12.18
CA ALA A 6 8.42 5.72 11.12
C ALA A 6 9.62 4.80 10.98
N CYS A 7 9.62 3.70 11.75
CA CYS A 7 10.55 2.61 11.58
C CYS A 7 10.60 2.39 10.07
N SER A 8 11.77 2.56 9.45
CA SER A 8 11.98 2.34 8.02
C SER A 8 11.79 0.85 7.77
N SER A 9 10.53 0.42 7.79
CA SER A 9 10.12 -0.93 7.58
C SER A 9 10.40 -1.19 6.10
N GLY A 10 11.17 -2.24 5.81
CA GLY A 10 11.63 -2.55 4.45
C GLY A 10 10.50 -2.62 3.42
N PRO A 11 10.84 -2.80 2.14
CA PRO A 11 9.89 -2.63 1.04
C PRO A 11 8.63 -3.52 1.17
N GLU A 12 8.76 -4.75 1.67
CA GLU A 12 7.61 -5.63 1.95
C GLU A 12 6.70 -5.09 3.04
N ALA A 13 7.26 -4.45 4.06
CA ALA A 13 6.51 -3.89 5.17
C ALA A 13 5.77 -2.60 4.77
N THR A 14 6.30 -1.82 3.82
CA THR A 14 5.57 -0.71 3.19
C THR A 14 4.29 -1.21 2.52
N VAL A 15 4.37 -2.27 1.71
CA VAL A 15 3.19 -2.86 1.05
C VAL A 15 2.19 -3.38 2.09
N LYS A 16 2.64 -4.15 3.09
CA LYS A 16 1.77 -4.65 4.17
C LYS A 16 1.14 -3.50 4.96
N GLY A 17 1.88 -2.44 5.22
CA GLY A 17 1.41 -1.24 5.92
C GLY A 17 0.29 -0.54 5.17
N PHE A 18 0.43 -0.40 3.86
CA PHE A 18 -0.61 0.16 3.00
C PHE A 18 -1.94 -0.59 3.11
N TYR A 19 -1.94 -1.91 2.89
CA TYR A 19 -3.18 -2.71 2.98
C TYR A 19 -3.78 -2.73 4.39
N LYS A 20 -2.94 -2.76 5.43
CA LYS A 20 -3.42 -2.63 6.83
C LYS A 20 -4.05 -1.27 7.10
N ALA A 21 -3.53 -0.19 6.53
CA ALA A 21 -4.10 1.14 6.67
C ALA A 21 -5.46 1.23 5.96
N LEU A 22 -5.59 0.64 4.78
CA LEU A 22 -6.87 0.53 4.07
C LEU A 22 -7.90 -0.28 4.86
N ASP A 23 -7.52 -1.45 5.38
CA ASP A 23 -8.39 -2.31 6.20
C ASP A 23 -8.90 -1.57 7.45
N ALA A 24 -8.04 -0.76 8.06
CA ALA A 24 -8.39 0.07 9.20
C ALA A 24 -9.19 1.35 8.84
N GLY A 25 -9.52 1.57 7.55
CA GLY A 25 -10.18 2.79 7.07
C GLY A 25 -9.33 4.06 7.20
N LYS A 26 -8.02 3.95 7.42
CA LYS A 26 -7.09 5.06 7.61
C LYS A 26 -6.54 5.53 6.26
N THR A 27 -7.40 6.12 5.43
CA THR A 27 -7.06 6.53 4.05
C THR A 27 -5.89 7.50 3.97
N ASP A 28 -5.76 8.46 4.90
CA ASP A 28 -4.60 9.37 4.94
C ASP A 28 -3.28 8.63 5.22
N THR A 29 -3.33 7.61 6.09
CA THR A 29 -2.16 6.78 6.37
C THR A 29 -1.82 5.91 5.16
N ALA A 30 -2.83 5.33 4.50
CA ALA A 30 -2.66 4.58 3.25
C ALA A 30 -2.02 5.44 2.16
N LYS A 31 -2.53 6.66 1.97
CA LYS A 31 -1.98 7.66 1.05
C LYS A 31 -0.50 7.95 1.34
N GLY A 32 -0.12 8.00 2.61
CA GLY A 32 1.27 8.18 3.03
C GLY A 32 2.23 7.07 2.60
N TYR A 33 1.75 5.89 2.20
CA TYR A 33 2.60 4.84 1.62
C TYR A 33 2.82 4.98 0.12
N LEU A 34 2.07 5.85 -0.56
CA LEU A 34 2.17 6.06 -2.00
C LEU A 34 3.26 7.08 -2.33
N SER A 35 3.87 6.89 -3.49
CA SER A 35 4.86 7.81 -4.08
C SER A 35 4.24 9.16 -4.42
N ALA A 36 5.08 10.19 -4.46
CA ALA A 36 4.66 11.52 -4.92
C ALA A 36 4.10 11.46 -6.35
N GLN A 37 4.71 10.62 -7.21
CA GLN A 37 4.27 10.44 -8.60
C GLN A 37 2.80 10.02 -8.73
N ILE A 38 2.32 9.09 -7.90
CA ILE A 38 0.91 8.68 -7.91
C ILE A 38 -0.01 9.87 -7.58
N THR A 39 0.38 10.65 -6.57
CA THR A 39 -0.38 11.81 -6.10
C THR A 39 -0.43 12.90 -7.17
N GLU A 40 0.69 13.16 -7.86
CA GLU A 40 0.76 14.12 -8.97
C GLU A 40 -0.07 13.67 -10.17
N MET A 41 -0.02 12.38 -10.51
CA MET A 41 -0.71 11.84 -11.68
C MET A 41 -2.24 11.82 -11.51
N LEU A 42 -2.73 11.39 -10.34
CA LEU A 42 -4.17 11.26 -10.08
C LEU A 42 -4.78 12.54 -9.51
N GLY A 43 -3.98 13.33 -8.78
CA GLY A 43 -4.47 14.42 -7.95
C GLY A 43 -5.13 13.92 -6.66
N ASN A 44 -5.12 14.78 -5.63
CA ASN A 44 -5.60 14.43 -4.29
C ASN A 44 -7.04 13.91 -4.28
N GLY A 45 -7.98 14.58 -4.95
CA GLY A 45 -9.40 14.19 -4.90
C GLY A 45 -9.68 12.81 -5.48
N LYS A 46 -9.08 12.44 -6.62
CA LYS A 46 -9.24 11.10 -7.20
C LYS A 46 -8.57 10.04 -6.36
N LEU A 47 -7.40 10.36 -5.81
CA LEU A 47 -6.68 9.45 -4.94
C LEU A 47 -7.45 9.14 -3.66
N ASP A 48 -8.01 10.17 -3.02
CA ASP A 48 -8.78 10.02 -1.78
C ASP A 48 -10.05 9.17 -2.03
N MET A 49 -10.73 9.36 -3.17
CA MET A 49 -11.85 8.50 -3.57
C MET A 49 -11.43 7.05 -3.80
N ALA A 50 -10.32 6.81 -4.52
CA ALA A 50 -9.83 5.46 -4.80
C ALA A 50 -9.45 4.73 -3.50
N LEU A 51 -8.82 5.42 -2.55
CA LEU A 51 -8.47 4.86 -1.25
C LEU A 51 -9.71 4.57 -0.39
N ALA A 52 -10.72 5.45 -0.42
CA ALA A 52 -11.99 5.24 0.27
C ALA A 52 -12.75 4.04 -0.30
N GLU A 53 -12.79 3.90 -1.63
CA GLU A 53 -13.37 2.73 -2.30
C GLU A 53 -12.60 1.45 -1.95
N GLY A 54 -11.27 1.49 -1.95
CA GLY A 54 -10.43 0.37 -1.51
C GLY A 54 -10.73 -0.06 -0.08
N ALA A 55 -10.81 0.89 0.86
CA ALA A 55 -11.15 0.61 2.26
C ALA A 55 -12.55 0.02 2.41
N LYS A 56 -13.54 0.57 1.69
CA LYS A 56 -14.91 0.03 1.66
C LYS A 56 -14.93 -1.41 1.15
N ASN A 57 -14.24 -1.68 0.04
CA ASN A 57 -14.17 -3.02 -0.54
C ASN A 57 -13.54 -4.04 0.42
N MET A 58 -12.52 -3.65 1.19
CA MET A 58 -11.96 -4.52 2.24
C MET A 58 -12.97 -4.81 3.34
N ALA A 59 -13.68 -3.78 3.82
CA ALA A 59 -14.71 -3.94 4.85
C ALA A 59 -15.86 -4.83 4.37
N ASP A 60 -16.33 -4.63 3.13
CA ASP A 60 -17.37 -5.45 2.51
C ASP A 60 -16.93 -6.93 2.36
N CYS A 61 -15.63 -7.18 2.28
CA CYS A 61 -15.01 -8.51 2.28
C CYS A 61 -14.72 -9.09 3.68
N GLY A 62 -15.26 -8.50 4.75
CA GLY A 62 -15.03 -8.95 6.13
C GLY A 62 -13.67 -8.53 6.71
N GLY A 63 -12.94 -7.67 6.00
CA GLY A 63 -11.63 -7.18 6.37
C GLY A 63 -10.47 -8.09 5.94
N LEU A 64 -9.27 -7.61 6.18
CA LEU A 64 -8.01 -8.24 5.80
C LEU A 64 -7.69 -9.44 6.72
N ASP A 65 -7.38 -10.58 6.12
CA ASP A 65 -6.82 -11.75 6.81
C ASP A 65 -5.29 -11.75 6.71
N LYS A 66 -4.77 -11.79 5.48
CA LYS A 66 -3.33 -11.94 5.22
C LYS A 66 -2.88 -11.13 4.00
N VAL A 67 -1.63 -10.66 4.07
CA VAL A 67 -0.90 -10.11 2.91
C VAL A 67 0.45 -10.80 2.82
N GLU A 68 0.65 -11.51 1.72
CA GLU A 68 1.93 -12.11 1.35
C GLU A 68 2.56 -11.25 0.26
N VAL A 69 3.81 -10.85 0.46
CA VAL A 69 4.50 -9.93 -0.46
C VAL A 69 5.76 -10.62 -0.94
N THR A 70 5.92 -10.71 -2.25
CA THR A 70 7.10 -11.26 -2.90
C THR A 70 7.72 -10.17 -3.75
N LEU A 71 8.94 -9.74 -3.41
CA LEU A 71 9.66 -8.69 -4.12
C LEU A 71 10.99 -9.20 -4.65
N SER A 72 11.41 -8.61 -5.76
CA SER A 72 12.69 -8.80 -6.41
C SER A 72 13.25 -7.44 -6.84
N GLY A 73 14.54 -7.41 -7.19
CA GLY A 73 15.25 -6.20 -7.58
C GLY A 73 16.28 -5.76 -6.54
N GLU A 74 17.10 -4.79 -6.93
CA GLU A 74 18.21 -4.26 -6.15
C GLU A 74 18.22 -2.72 -6.20
N GLY A 75 18.98 -2.10 -5.30
CA GLY A 75 19.05 -0.64 -5.20
C GLY A 75 17.72 -0.03 -4.73
N GLU A 76 17.36 1.09 -5.35
CA GLU A 76 16.25 1.97 -4.95
C GLU A 76 14.89 1.57 -5.53
N VAL A 77 14.81 0.45 -6.26
CA VAL A 77 13.57 -0.03 -6.88
C VAL A 77 13.35 -1.50 -6.57
N ARG A 78 12.12 -1.86 -6.18
CA ARG A 78 11.68 -3.25 -6.02
C ARG A 78 10.42 -3.49 -6.82
N ARG A 79 10.26 -4.71 -7.35
CA ARG A 79 9.06 -5.13 -8.08
C ARG A 79 8.64 -6.53 -7.69
N GLY A 80 7.35 -6.79 -7.73
CA GLY A 80 6.82 -8.12 -7.52
C GLY A 80 5.32 -8.09 -7.32
N SER A 81 4.81 -8.89 -6.39
CA SER A 81 3.38 -9.07 -6.17
C SER A 81 3.00 -9.07 -4.70
N ALA A 82 1.75 -8.70 -4.44
CA ALA A 82 1.09 -8.83 -3.15
C ALA A 82 -0.15 -9.71 -3.29
N ALA A 83 -0.15 -10.87 -2.63
CA ALA A 83 -1.32 -11.72 -2.52
C ALA A 83 -2.11 -11.34 -1.25
N ILE A 84 -3.36 -10.92 -1.43
CA ILE A 84 -4.26 -10.41 -0.39
C ILE A 84 -5.39 -11.40 -0.17
N SER A 85 -5.54 -11.87 1.07
CA SER A 85 -6.65 -12.72 1.51
C SER A 85 -7.54 -11.97 2.49
N PHE A 86 -8.84 -12.22 2.41
CA PHE A 86 -9.86 -11.60 3.24
C PHE A 86 -10.44 -12.60 4.24
N LYS A 87 -11.02 -12.10 5.33
CA LYS A 87 -11.65 -12.94 6.35
C LYS A 87 -13.03 -13.47 5.93
N GLY A 88 -13.73 -12.73 5.07
CA GLY A 88 -15.01 -13.15 4.50
C GLY A 88 -14.85 -14.00 3.24
N ASP A 89 -15.94 -14.18 2.52
CA ASP A 89 -16.00 -15.08 1.35
C ASP A 89 -15.48 -14.45 0.04
N CYS A 90 -14.86 -13.27 0.11
CA CYS A 90 -14.27 -12.65 -1.06
C CYS A 90 -13.09 -13.47 -1.60
N PRO A 91 -12.96 -13.61 -2.93
CA PRO A 91 -11.79 -14.26 -3.50
C PRO A 91 -10.53 -13.48 -3.17
N ALA A 92 -9.42 -14.21 -3.00
CA ALA A 92 -8.11 -13.60 -2.85
C ALA A 92 -7.77 -12.73 -4.07
N LYS A 93 -7.07 -11.63 -3.84
CA LYS A 93 -6.58 -10.73 -4.88
C LYS A 93 -5.06 -10.84 -5.00
N ASN A 94 -4.54 -10.57 -6.18
CA ASN A 94 -3.12 -10.46 -6.41
C ASN A 94 -2.84 -9.16 -7.14
N ASP A 95 -2.07 -8.27 -6.52
CA ASP A 95 -1.73 -6.96 -7.06
C ASP A 95 -0.26 -6.94 -7.45
N ASP A 96 0.04 -6.47 -8.65
CA ASP A 96 1.41 -6.16 -9.04
C ASP A 96 1.87 -4.88 -8.31
N VAL A 97 3.03 -4.97 -7.67
CA VAL A 97 3.58 -3.88 -6.87
C VAL A 97 4.95 -3.46 -7.38
N MET A 98 5.14 -2.16 -7.53
CA MET A 98 6.45 -1.52 -7.67
C MET A 98 6.67 -0.63 -6.46
N LEU A 99 7.87 -0.69 -5.89
CA LEU A 99 8.32 0.26 -4.88
C LEU A 99 9.51 1.05 -5.36
N VAL A 100 9.56 2.30 -4.93
CA VAL A 100 10.65 3.23 -5.15
C VAL A 100 11.10 3.80 -3.80
N GLN A 101 12.39 4.08 -3.66
CA GLN A 101 12.91 4.78 -2.49
C GLN A 101 12.81 6.30 -2.72
N GLU A 102 12.10 6.99 -1.84
CA GLU A 102 11.94 8.45 -1.83
C GLU A 102 12.33 8.97 -0.45
N ASN A 103 13.34 9.85 -0.37
CA ASN A 103 13.80 10.46 0.88
C ASN A 103 14.02 9.42 2.00
N ASP A 104 14.82 8.38 1.71
CA ASP A 104 15.12 7.26 2.61
C ASP A 104 13.91 6.41 3.04
N ALA A 105 12.74 6.58 2.42
CA ALA A 105 11.53 5.79 2.68
C ALA A 105 11.07 5.03 1.44
N TRP A 106 10.65 3.79 1.63
CA TRP A 106 10.01 3.01 0.57
C TRP A 106 8.58 3.48 0.33
N LYS A 107 8.23 3.70 -0.94
CA LYS A 107 6.91 4.13 -1.41
C LYS A 107 6.39 3.22 -2.50
N ILE A 108 5.08 3.00 -2.53
CA ILE A 108 4.41 2.30 -3.61
C ILE A 108 4.34 3.24 -4.82
N GLY A 109 4.95 2.81 -5.91
CA GLY A 109 5.04 3.52 -7.17
C GLY A 109 4.16 2.91 -8.26
N ILE A 110 4.26 3.47 -9.45
CA ILE A 110 3.62 2.93 -10.64
C ILE A 110 4.65 2.11 -11.40
N GLY A 111 4.36 0.82 -11.61
CA GLY A 111 5.10 0.00 -12.56
C GLY A 111 4.86 0.51 -13.98
N LYS A 112 5.93 0.76 -14.73
CA LYS A 112 5.84 0.92 -16.19
C LYS A 112 5.51 -0.40 -16.86
#